data_AF-A0A853B014-F1
#
_entry.id   AF-A0A853B014-F1
#
_cell.length_a   1.000
_cell.length_b   1.000
_cell.length_c   1.000
_cell.angle_alpha   90.00
_cell.angle_beta   90.00
_cell.angle_gamma   90.00
#
_symmetry.space_group_name_H-M   'P 1'
#
loop_
_entity.id
_entity.type
_entity.pdbx_description
1 polymer ?
#
loop_
_entity_poly.entity_id
_entity_poly.type
_entity_poly.pdbx_seq_one_letter_code
_entity_poly.pdbx_strand_id
1 'polypeptide(L)'
;MIDRAASYNADPDRILAVTRLDVFGSYLDPEKDRLGDLDLGIEIVRRFDSDSWTEMSLAYTAKSGRTFNRYTDRLFWPLHELLRYLKNRSSAIGFTDEDLALLTTCHERIYDIRKDPTTIQPPPEATVQRL
;
A
#
# COMPACT_ATOMS: atom_id res chain seq x y z
N MET A 1 9.03 -4.78 -6.57
CA MET A 1 7.86 -4.14 -5.92
C MET A 1 6.78 -5.18 -5.70
N ILE A 2 6.36 -5.83 -6.79
CA ILE A 2 5.38 -6.92 -6.82
C ILE A 2 5.66 -7.98 -5.73
N ASP A 3 6.86 -8.57 -5.71
CA ASP A 3 7.21 -9.60 -4.71
C ASP A 3 7.08 -9.12 -3.26
N ARG A 4 7.31 -7.83 -3.02
CA ARG A 4 7.15 -7.23 -1.68
C ARG A 4 5.67 -7.06 -1.35
N ALA A 5 4.86 -6.58 -2.29
CA ALA A 5 3.40 -6.53 -2.09
C ALA A 5 2.82 -7.93 -1.81
N ALA A 6 3.23 -8.94 -2.59
CA ALA A 6 2.86 -10.33 -2.37
C ALA A 6 3.31 -10.84 -0.99
N SER A 7 4.58 -10.63 -0.63
CA SER A 7 5.13 -11.05 0.68
C SER A 7 4.42 -10.36 1.85
N TYR A 8 4.11 -9.07 1.72
CA TYR A 8 3.34 -8.33 2.73
C TYR A 8 1.92 -8.90 2.87
N ASN A 9 1.27 -9.20 1.76
CA ASN A 9 -0.09 -9.75 1.77
C ASN A 9 -0.14 -11.23 2.19
N ALA A 10 0.95 -11.98 2.11
CA ALA A 10 1.03 -13.34 2.62
C ALA A 10 1.19 -13.41 4.15
N ASP A 11 1.60 -12.31 4.78
CA ASP A 11 1.85 -12.24 6.22
C ASP A 11 0.53 -12.04 7.01
N PRO A 12 0.14 -13.00 7.88
CA PRO A 12 -1.11 -12.94 8.64
C PRO A 12 -1.09 -11.89 9.75
N ASP A 13 0.09 -11.42 10.18
CA ASP A 13 0.19 -10.39 11.22
C ASP A 13 -0.09 -8.99 10.66
N ARG A 14 -0.11 -8.81 9.34
CA ARG A 14 -0.46 -7.54 8.70
C ARG A 14 -1.95 -7.27 8.80
N ILE A 15 -2.27 -6.05 9.21
CA ILE A 15 -3.64 -5.56 9.37
C ILE A 15 -4.16 -4.77 8.16
N LEU A 16 -3.26 -4.45 7.23
CA LEU A 16 -3.57 -3.86 5.93
C LEU A 16 -3.27 -4.88 4.82
N ALA A 17 -3.87 -4.66 3.65
CA ALA A 17 -3.54 -5.39 2.43
C ALA A 17 -3.40 -4.40 1.27
N VAL A 18 -2.42 -4.65 0.40
CA VAL A 18 -2.30 -3.96 -0.89
C VAL A 18 -3.18 -4.72 -1.88
N THR A 19 -4.25 -4.12 -2.38
CA THR A 19 -5.13 -4.81 -3.35
C THR A 19 -4.66 -4.61 -4.78
N ARG A 20 -4.07 -3.44 -5.07
CA ARG A 20 -3.69 -3.03 -6.42
C ARG A 20 -2.45 -2.14 -6.42
N LEU A 21 -1.60 -2.33 -7.44
CA LEU A 21 -0.58 -1.35 -7.83
C LEU A 21 -0.68 -1.11 -9.34
N ASP A 22 -0.74 0.17 -9.69
CA ASP A 22 -0.73 0.63 -11.08
C ASP A 22 0.44 1.61 -11.25
N VAL A 23 1.29 1.40 -12.26
CA VAL A 23 2.34 2.36 -12.62
C VAL A 23 1.79 3.41 -13.56
N PHE A 24 2.25 4.65 -13.41
CA PHE A 24 1.85 5.76 -14.27
C PHE A 24 2.96 6.80 -14.42
N GLY A 25 2.66 7.86 -15.17
CA GLY A 25 3.54 9.01 -15.30
C GLY A 25 4.72 8.74 -16.24
N SER A 26 5.85 9.39 -15.97
CA SER A 26 6.99 9.44 -16.88
C SER A 26 7.63 8.08 -17.17
N TYR A 27 7.42 7.08 -16.32
CA TYR A 27 7.90 5.72 -16.52
C TYR A 27 7.26 5.03 -17.75
N LEU A 28 6.04 5.41 -18.10
CA LEU A 28 5.32 4.84 -19.25
C LEU A 28 5.48 5.68 -20.53
N ASP A 29 6.27 6.76 -20.49
CA ASP A 29 6.48 7.65 -21.62
C ASP A 29 7.62 7.13 -22.51
N PRO A 30 7.33 6.60 -23.71
CA PRO A 30 8.35 6.01 -24.59
C PRO A 30 9.30 7.06 -25.18
N GLU A 31 8.99 8.36 -25.09
CA GLU A 31 9.84 9.44 -25.59
C GLU A 31 10.89 9.88 -24.55
N LYS A 32 10.82 9.39 -23.31
CA LYS A 32 11.79 9.71 -22.25
C LYS A 32 12.90 8.66 -22.18
N ASP A 33 14.07 9.08 -22.63
CA ASP A 33 15.31 8.27 -22.66
C ASP A 33 15.94 8.03 -21.25
N ARG A 34 15.42 8.71 -20.22
CA ARG A 34 15.83 8.52 -18.81
C ARG A 34 14.69 7.96 -17.98
N LEU A 35 14.95 6.82 -17.34
CA LEU A 35 14.15 6.29 -16.23
C LEU A 35 14.08 7.35 -15.11
N GLY A 36 12.94 8.02 -15.01
CA GLY A 36 12.62 8.98 -13.94
C GLY A 36 12.21 8.28 -12.65
N ASP A 37 11.62 9.05 -11.72
CA ASP A 37 10.97 8.51 -10.53
C ASP A 37 9.82 7.56 -10.94
N LEU A 38 9.62 6.51 -10.14
CA LEU A 38 8.54 5.54 -10.31
C LEU A 38 7.31 6.00 -9.52
N ASP A 39 6.29 6.46 -10.23
CA ASP A 39 5.01 6.86 -9.66
C ASP A 39 4.01 5.68 -9.68
N LEU A 40 3.44 5.38 -8.51
CA LEU A 40 2.54 4.24 -8.33
C LEU A 40 1.20 4.67 -7.72
N GLY A 41 0.12 4.33 -8.40
CA GLY A 41 -1.21 4.27 -7.82
C GLY A 41 -1.27 3.04 -6.92
N ILE A 42 -1.73 3.21 -5.68
CA ILE A 42 -1.85 2.14 -4.71
C ILE A 42 -3.25 2.12 -4.11
N GLU A 43 -3.86 0.94 -4.10
CA GLU A 43 -5.09 0.71 -3.35
C GLU A 43 -4.76 -0.18 -2.14
N ILE A 44 -5.16 0.30 -0.97
CA ILE A 44 -4.92 -0.35 0.32
C ILE A 44 -6.26 -0.54 0.99
N VAL A 45 -6.46 -1.70 1.62
CA VAL A 45 -7.66 -1.97 2.42
C VAL A 45 -7.29 -2.45 3.82
N ARG A 46 -8.21 -2.24 4.75
CA ARG A 46 -8.15 -2.77 6.11
C ARG A 46 -8.63 -4.22 6.10
N ARG A 47 -7.90 -5.12 6.77
CA ARG A 47 -8.31 -6.52 6.92
C ARG A 47 -9.35 -6.75 8.01
N PHE A 48 -9.61 -5.74 8.82
CA PHE A 48 -10.59 -5.74 9.90
C PHE A 48 -11.66 -4.69 9.62
N ASP A 49 -12.83 -4.87 10.22
CA ASP A 49 -13.93 -3.92 10.13
C ASP A 49 -13.57 -2.54 10.72
N SER A 50 -14.40 -1.54 10.41
CA SER A 50 -14.18 -0.16 10.85
C SER A 50 -14.34 0.03 12.36
N ASP A 51 -15.18 -0.78 13.02
CA ASP A 51 -15.47 -0.66 14.45
C ASP A 51 -14.28 -1.08 15.30
N SER A 52 -13.56 -2.12 14.88
CA SER A 52 -12.36 -2.63 15.56
C SER A 52 -11.05 -1.98 15.09
N TRP A 53 -11.06 -1.24 13.97
CA TRP A 53 -9.84 -0.72 13.33
C TRP A 53 -8.92 0.06 14.27
N THR A 54 -9.47 0.97 15.07
CA THR A 54 -8.68 1.84 15.94
C THR A 54 -7.93 1.03 17.00
N GLU A 55 -8.63 0.10 17.65
CA GLU A 55 -8.04 -0.78 18.66
C GLU A 55 -6.96 -1.68 18.04
N MET A 56 -7.27 -2.29 16.89
CA MET A 56 -6.34 -3.18 16.18
C MET A 56 -5.10 -2.44 15.71
N SER A 57 -5.24 -1.21 15.21
CA SER A 57 -4.11 -0.36 14.79
C SER A 57 -3.20 -0.01 15.97
N LEU A 58 -3.77 0.36 17.12
CA LEU A 58 -3.00 0.65 18.32
C LEU A 58 -2.31 -0.60 18.87
N ALA A 59 -2.99 -1.75 18.89
CA ALA A 59 -2.42 -3.02 19.32
C ALA A 59 -1.28 -3.47 18.41
N TYR A 60 -1.46 -3.38 17.09
CA TYR A 60 -0.42 -3.63 16.10
C TYR A 60 0.81 -2.74 16.32
N THR A 61 0.56 -1.44 16.51
CA THR A 61 1.62 -0.45 16.73
C THR A 61 2.37 -0.68 18.02
N ALA A 62 1.69 -1.09 19.10
CA ALA A 62 2.33 -1.43 20.36
C ALA A 62 3.29 -2.61 20.21
N LYS A 63 2.99 -3.58 19.35
CA LYS A 63 3.86 -4.73 19.03
C LYS A 63 5.09 -4.36 18.19
N SER A 64 5.11 -3.19 17.55
CA SER A 64 6.22 -2.77 16.66
C SER A 64 7.53 -2.46 17.40
N GLY A 65 7.50 -2.34 18.74
CA GLY A 65 8.67 -1.94 19.54
C GLY A 65 9.10 -0.48 19.34
N ARG A 66 8.30 0.34 18.64
CA ARG A 66 8.60 1.75 18.37
C ARG A 66 7.97 2.67 19.40
N THR A 67 8.67 3.78 19.66
CA THR A 67 8.17 4.90 20.47
C THR A 67 7.60 5.98 19.57
N PHE A 68 6.45 6.54 19.96
CA PHE A 68 5.75 7.59 19.22
C PHE A 68 5.38 8.74 20.14
N ASN A 69 5.67 9.95 19.69
CA ASN A 69 5.43 11.18 20.43
C ASN A 69 3.98 11.64 20.37
N ARG A 70 3.25 11.30 19.30
CA ARG A 70 1.85 11.70 19.09
C ARG A 70 0.94 10.48 18.95
N TYR A 71 -0.30 10.64 19.38
CA TYR A 71 -1.34 9.62 19.21
C TYR A 71 -1.61 9.32 17.73
N THR A 72 -1.66 10.36 16.89
CA THR A 72 -1.85 10.23 15.44
C THR A 72 -0.74 9.40 14.79
N ASP A 73 0.52 9.61 15.19
CA ASP A 73 1.65 8.84 14.65
C ASP A 73 1.51 7.34 14.95
N ARG A 74 0.90 7.00 16.10
CA ARG A 74 0.60 5.62 16.46
C ARG A 74 -0.51 5.06 15.58
N LEU A 75 -1.61 5.81 15.44
CA LEU A 75 -2.77 5.37 14.67
C LEU A 75 -2.46 5.15 13.18
N PHE A 76 -1.58 5.98 12.60
CA PHE A 76 -1.16 5.88 11.20
C PHE A 76 0.09 5.03 10.99
N TRP A 77 0.69 4.48 12.05
CA TRP A 77 1.89 3.65 11.92
C TRP A 77 1.73 2.46 10.97
N PRO A 78 0.64 1.67 10.98
CA PRO A 78 0.49 0.54 10.05
C PRO A 78 0.60 0.95 8.59
N LEU A 79 -0.01 2.09 8.23
CA LEU A 79 0.06 2.65 6.89
C LEU A 79 1.48 3.10 6.55
N HIS A 80 2.11 3.87 7.44
CA HIS A 80 3.50 4.32 7.24
C HIS A 80 4.47 3.16 7.08
N GLU A 81 4.28 2.10 7.86
CA GLU A 81 5.11 0.91 7.80
C GLU A 81 4.94 0.18 6.47
N LEU A 82 3.70 -0.02 6.00
CA LEU A 82 3.40 -0.60 4.69
C LEU A 82 4.11 0.19 3.59
N LEU A 83 3.94 1.51 3.55
CA LEU A 83 4.56 2.34 2.52
C LEU A 83 6.08 2.26 2.59
N ARG A 84 6.69 2.29 3.79
CA ARG A 84 8.14 2.15 3.96
C ARG A 84 8.66 0.79 3.49
N TYR A 85 7.92 -0.27 3.80
CA TYR A 85 8.21 -1.63 3.35
C TYR A 85 8.19 -1.72 1.82
N LEU A 86 7.17 -1.13 1.18
CA LEU A 86 7.06 -1.05 -0.28
C LEU A 86 8.04 -0.06 -0.93
N LYS A 87 8.54 0.96 -0.23
CA LYS A 87 9.63 1.80 -0.76
C LYS A 87 10.99 1.11 -0.69
N ASN A 88 11.22 0.22 0.28
CA ASN A 88 12.55 -0.36 0.56
C ASN A 88 13.65 0.73 0.54
N ARG A 89 13.37 1.85 1.21
CA ARG A 89 14.25 3.03 1.31
C ARG A 89 14.57 3.74 -0.03
N SER A 90 13.96 3.36 -1.14
CA SER A 90 14.08 4.10 -2.40
C SER A 90 13.29 5.40 -2.33
N SER A 91 13.98 6.53 -2.51
CA SER A 91 13.35 7.85 -2.63
C SER A 91 12.68 8.06 -3.98
N ALA A 92 13.11 7.33 -5.01
CA ALA A 92 12.59 7.40 -6.37
C ALA A 92 11.22 6.70 -6.53
N ILE A 93 10.53 6.36 -5.45
CA ILE A 93 9.20 5.72 -5.48
C ILE A 93 8.17 6.66 -4.86
N GLY A 94 7.25 7.14 -5.68
CA GLY A 94 6.06 7.91 -5.31
C GLY A 94 4.84 7.00 -5.15
N PHE A 95 3.94 7.36 -4.22
CA PHE A 95 2.65 6.68 -4.06
C PHE A 95 1.51 7.70 -4.06
N THR A 96 0.39 7.35 -4.69
CA THR A 96 -0.89 8.06 -4.62
C THR A 96 -2.02 7.04 -4.47
N ASP A 97 -3.09 7.38 -3.75
CA ASP A 97 -4.33 6.60 -3.65
C ASP A 97 -5.47 7.19 -4.50
N GLU A 98 -5.14 8.13 -5.37
CA GLU A 98 -6.07 8.66 -6.36
C GLU A 98 -6.44 7.59 -7.38
N ASP A 99 -7.68 7.65 -7.87
CA ASP A 99 -8.10 6.79 -8.96
C ASP A 99 -7.47 7.27 -10.27
N LEU A 100 -6.41 6.58 -10.69
CA LEU A 100 -5.67 6.92 -11.90
C LEU A 100 -6.53 6.92 -13.15
N ALA A 101 -7.62 6.13 -13.20
CA ALA A 101 -8.54 6.14 -14.33
C ALA A 101 -9.22 7.51 -14.52
N LEU A 102 -9.30 8.32 -13.47
CA LEU A 102 -9.83 9.69 -13.51
C LEU A 102 -8.77 10.73 -13.91
N LEU A 103 -7.49 10.40 -13.75
CA LEU A 103 -6.37 11.32 -13.99
C LEU A 103 -5.71 11.11 -15.35
N THR A 104 -5.59 9.85 -15.77
CA THR A 104 -4.82 9.48 -16.95
C THR A 104 -5.23 8.14 -17.51
N THR A 105 -5.26 8.04 -18.84
CA THR A 105 -5.38 6.77 -19.55
C THR A 105 -4.05 6.03 -19.66
N CYS A 106 -2.93 6.69 -19.35
CA CYS A 106 -1.59 6.12 -19.37
C CYS A 106 -1.23 5.60 -17.97
N HIS A 107 -1.79 4.43 -17.64
CA HIS A 107 -1.41 3.66 -16.47
C HIS A 107 -1.40 2.16 -16.81
N GLU A 108 -0.56 1.39 -16.14
CA GLU A 108 -0.46 -0.06 -16.32
C GLU A 108 -0.57 -0.77 -14.97
N ARG A 109 -1.45 -1.78 -14.89
CA ARG A 109 -1.60 -2.58 -13.68
C ARG A 109 -0.47 -3.59 -13.55
N ILE A 110 0.35 -3.44 -12.52
CA ILE A 110 1.49 -4.32 -12.23
C ILE A 110 1.21 -5.31 -11.09
N TYR A 111 0.20 -5.06 -10.26
CA TYR A 111 -0.19 -5.97 -9.17
C TYR A 111 -1.70 -5.97 -8.95
N ASP A 112 -2.25 -7.17 -8.74
CA ASP A 112 -3.66 -7.40 -8.36
C ASP A 112 -3.69 -8.59 -7.41
N ILE A 113 -4.06 -8.35 -6.14
CA ILE A 113 -4.06 -9.38 -5.10
C ILE A 113 -4.93 -10.60 -5.47
N ARG A 114 -6.00 -10.39 -6.26
CA ARG A 114 -6.94 -11.45 -6.66
C ARG A 114 -6.33 -12.46 -7.64
N LYS A 115 -5.25 -12.05 -8.32
CA LYS A 115 -4.49 -12.92 -9.23
C LYS A 115 -3.36 -13.67 -8.52
N ASP A 116 -3.11 -13.37 -7.25
CA ASP A 116 -2.00 -13.94 -6.49
C ASP A 116 -2.51 -14.98 -5.46
N PRO A 117 -2.40 -16.29 -5.76
CA PRO A 117 -2.91 -17.35 -4.89
C PRO A 117 -2.09 -17.51 -3.60
N THR A 118 -0.92 -16.88 -3.50
CA THR A 118 -0.05 -16.99 -2.31
C THR A 118 -0.43 -16.02 -1.19
N THR A 119 -1.43 -15.17 -1.42
CA THR A 119 -1.79 -14.07 -0.54
C THR A 119 -3.07 -14.31 0.24
N ILE A 120 -3.15 -13.71 1.42
CA ILE A 120 -4.36 -13.69 2.23
C ILE A 120 -5.29 -12.61 1.66
N GLN A 121 -6.41 -13.06 1.07
CA GLN A 121 -7.41 -12.16 0.51
C GLN A 121 -8.11 -11.38 1.63
N PRO A 122 -8.25 -10.04 1.50
CA PRO A 122 -9.04 -9.26 2.44
C PRO A 122 -10.53 -9.61 2.32
N PRO A 123 -11.34 -9.32 3.36
CA PRO A 123 -12.79 -9.46 3.29
C PRO A 123 -13.38 -8.68 2.09
N PRO A 124 -14.44 -9.18 1.42
CA PRO A 124 -15.08 -8.48 0.30
C PRO A 124 -15.55 -7.05 0.63
N GLU A 125 -15.98 -6.85 1.87
CA GLU A 125 -16.45 -5.58 2.45
C GLU A 125 -15.35 -4.75 3.12
N ALA A 126 -14.07 -5.09 2.86
CA ALA A 126 -12.93 -4.40 3.43
C ALA A 126 -12.97 -2.89 3.13
N THR A 127 -12.75 -2.09 4.17
CA THR A 127 -12.74 -0.63 4.06
C THR A 127 -11.43 -0.15 3.43
N VAL A 128 -11.52 0.71 2.42
CA VAL A 128 -10.35 1.34 1.79
C VAL A 128 -9.61 2.23 2.80
N GLN A 129 -8.29 2.03 2.91
CA GLN A 129 -7.39 2.85 3.69
C GLN A 129 -6.79 3.94 2.79
N ARG A 130 -7.05 5.20 3.13
CA ARG A 130 -6.52 6.37 2.42
C ARG A 130 -5.13 6.78 2.92
N LEU A 131 -4.35 7.42 2.05
CA LEU A 131 -3.00 7.92 2.34
C LEU A 131 -2.99 9.14 3.26
#